data_AF-A0A8T6A4M4-F1
#
_entry.id   AF-A0A8T6A4M4-F1
#
_cell.length_a   1.000
_cell.length_b   1.000
_cell.length_c   1.000
_cell.angle_alpha   90.00
_cell.angle_beta   90.00
_cell.angle_gamma   90.00
#
_symmetry.space_group_name_H-M   'P 1'
#
loop_
_entity.id
_entity.type
_entity.pdbx_description
1 polymer ?
#
loop_
_entity_poly.entity_id
_entity_poly.type
_entity_poly.pdbx_seq_one_letter_code
_entity_poly.pdbx_strand_id
1 'polypeptide(L)'
;MYKKLKLTTISELIKNIYCSLSVLIIGCASAYAVEFNKDLIEAEDRENVNLSQFETDGQLPVGKYSLNALINNKRTPIHLDLQWVLIDNQTAVCLTPEQLTLLGFTDEIIEEAQQNLIDGCYPIEKEKQITTYLDKGKMQLSISAPQAWLKYKDA
;
A
#
# COMPACT_ATOMS: atom_id res chain seq x y z
N MET A 1 43.18 51.32 -4.42
CA MET A 1 44.05 50.41 -3.65
C MET A 1 43.20 49.21 -3.21
N TYR A 2 43.14 48.14 -4.03
CA TYR A 2 42.33 46.96 -3.70
C TYR A 2 43.04 46.13 -2.64
N LYS A 3 42.39 45.96 -1.49
CA LYS A 3 42.87 45.12 -0.38
C LYS A 3 42.79 43.67 -0.85
N LYS A 4 43.95 42.99 -1.05
CA LYS A 4 43.97 41.56 -1.39
C LYS A 4 43.32 40.77 -0.25
N LEU A 5 42.14 40.21 -0.49
CA LEU A 5 41.47 39.33 0.45
C LEU A 5 42.29 38.04 0.60
N LYS A 6 42.59 37.63 1.83
CA LYS A 6 43.33 36.38 2.09
C LYS A 6 42.43 35.18 1.77
N LEU A 7 43.01 34.14 1.16
CA LEU A 7 42.31 32.91 0.75
C LEU A 7 41.58 32.23 1.92
N THR A 8 42.13 32.33 3.13
CA THR A 8 41.53 31.80 4.37
C THR A 8 40.21 32.49 4.73
N THR A 9 40.12 33.81 4.53
CA THR A 9 38.91 34.61 4.78
C THR A 9 37.81 34.28 3.77
N ILE A 10 38.19 33.97 2.53
CA ILE A 10 37.25 33.50 1.49
C ILE A 10 36.72 32.10 1.83
N SER A 11 37.58 31.19 2.33
CA SER A 11 37.19 29.84 2.76
C SER A 11 36.20 29.87 3.93
N GLU A 12 36.41 30.74 4.92
CA GLU A 12 35.49 30.93 6.05
C GLU A 12 34.13 31.51 5.60
N LEU A 13 34.14 32.48 4.69
CA LEU A 13 32.91 33.04 4.12
C LEU A 13 32.11 31.97 3.35
N ILE A 14 32.76 31.14 2.54
CA ILE A 14 32.10 30.05 1.81
C ILE A 14 31.48 29.04 2.77
N LYS A 15 32.19 28.65 3.83
CA LYS A 15 31.65 27.76 4.87
C LYS A 15 30.43 28.35 5.56
N ASN A 16 30.47 29.63 5.93
CA ASN A 16 29.33 30.31 6.56
C ASN A 16 28.12 30.44 5.62
N ILE A 17 28.35 30.68 4.32
CA ILE A 17 27.28 30.70 3.32
C ILE A 17 26.68 29.29 3.17
N TYR A 18 27.49 28.25 3.11
CA TYR A 18 27.00 26.86 3.05
C TYR A 18 26.20 26.47 4.30
N CYS A 19 26.68 26.84 5.50
CA CYS A 19 25.99 26.56 6.75
C CYS A 19 24.66 27.34 6.87
N SER A 20 24.63 28.60 6.44
CA SER A 20 23.38 29.39 6.47
C SER A 20 22.37 28.89 5.45
N LEU A 21 22.81 28.49 4.26
CA LEU A 21 21.95 27.92 3.23
C LEU A 21 21.38 26.55 3.66
N SER A 22 22.17 25.70 4.32
CA SER A 22 21.69 24.40 4.81
C SER A 22 20.65 24.54 5.92
N VAL A 23 20.81 25.50 6.83
CA VAL A 23 19.82 25.80 7.89
C VAL A 23 18.50 26.31 7.29
N LEU A 24 18.55 27.18 6.29
CA LEU A 24 17.36 27.68 5.59
C LEU A 24 16.58 26.55 4.90
N ILE A 25 17.28 25.63 4.22
CA ILE A 25 16.64 24.50 3.52
C ILE A 25 15.90 23.59 4.50
N ILE A 26 16.51 23.27 5.65
CA ILE A 26 15.88 22.41 6.67
C ILE A 26 14.70 23.14 7.35
N GLY A 27 14.85 24.44 7.63
CA GLY A 27 13.81 25.25 8.28
C GLY A 27 12.56 25.50 7.41
N CYS A 28 12.65 25.34 6.10
CA CYS A 28 11.50 25.48 5.19
C CYS A 28 10.75 24.17 4.93
N ALA A 29 11.22 23.03 5.45
CA ALA A 29 10.52 21.77 5.31
C ALA A 29 9.24 21.78 6.17
N SER A 30 8.08 21.79 5.52
CA SER A 30 6.80 21.63 6.22
C SER A 30 6.57 20.14 6.47
N ALA A 31 6.52 19.74 7.74
CA ALA A 31 6.09 18.39 8.11
C ALA A 31 4.56 18.38 8.24
N TYR A 32 3.90 17.55 7.44
CA TYR A 32 2.46 17.31 7.54
C TYR A 32 2.24 15.99 8.27
N ALA A 33 1.44 16.03 9.32
CA ALA A 33 0.97 14.85 10.04
C ALA A 33 -0.56 14.95 10.18
N VAL A 34 -1.24 13.83 10.02
CA VAL A 34 -2.67 13.68 10.28
C VAL A 34 -2.81 12.95 11.60
N GLU A 35 -3.70 13.40 12.47
CA GLU A 35 -4.00 12.75 13.74
C GLU A 35 -5.52 12.70 13.92
N PHE A 36 -6.02 11.56 14.40
CA PHE A 36 -7.44 11.35 14.66
C PHE A 36 -7.75 11.40 16.15
N ASN A 37 -8.73 12.21 16.53
CA ASN A 37 -9.19 12.27 17.92
C ASN A 37 -10.03 11.01 18.26
N LYS A 38 -9.56 10.23 19.25
CA LYS A 38 -10.26 9.05 19.75
C LYS A 38 -11.57 9.36 20.47
N ASP A 39 -11.72 10.57 21.05
CA ASP A 39 -12.91 10.98 21.79
C ASP A 39 -14.17 11.08 20.92
N LEU A 40 -13.98 11.24 19.60
CA LEU A 40 -15.08 11.30 18.64
C LEU A 40 -15.66 9.91 18.32
N ILE A 41 -14.98 8.83 18.70
CA ILE A 41 -15.39 7.47 18.41
C ILE A 41 -16.14 6.89 19.60
N GLU A 42 -17.32 6.33 19.33
CA GLU A 42 -18.06 5.54 20.29
C GLU A 42 -17.58 4.09 20.22
N ALA A 43 -16.72 3.72 21.17
CA ALA A 43 -16.21 2.36 21.33
C ALA A 43 -16.31 1.97 22.81
N GLU A 44 -16.57 0.68 23.07
CA GLU A 44 -16.69 0.14 24.42
C GLU A 44 -15.36 0.23 25.20
N ASP A 45 -14.23 0.10 24.49
CA ASP A 45 -12.88 0.15 25.04
C ASP A 45 -12.01 1.16 24.29
N ARG A 46 -12.25 2.45 24.54
CA ARG A 46 -11.56 3.56 23.86
C ARG A 46 -10.04 3.58 24.07
N GLU A 47 -9.57 3.11 25.23
CA GLU A 47 -8.14 3.11 25.57
C GLU A 47 -7.33 2.18 24.65
N ASN A 48 -7.94 1.10 24.18
CA ASN A 48 -7.30 0.11 23.32
C ASN A 48 -7.54 0.36 21.81
N VAL A 49 -8.25 1.42 21.43
CA VAL A 49 -8.43 1.79 20.02
C VAL A 49 -7.13 2.40 19.47
N ASN A 50 -6.58 1.79 18.42
CA ASN A 50 -5.46 2.34 17.66
C ASN A 50 -5.94 2.96 16.33
N LEU A 51 -5.77 4.28 16.19
CA LEU A 51 -6.14 5.02 14.98
C LEU A 51 -4.95 5.35 14.08
N SER A 52 -3.71 4.99 14.47
CA SER A 52 -2.52 5.36 13.71
C SER A 52 -2.52 4.80 12.29
N GLN A 53 -3.21 3.68 12.07
CA GLN A 53 -3.41 3.08 10.75
C GLN A 53 -4.25 3.93 9.77
N PHE A 54 -4.94 4.95 10.25
CA PHE A 54 -5.72 5.89 9.43
C PHE A 54 -4.98 7.20 9.17
N GLU A 55 -3.89 7.46 9.89
CA GLU A 55 -3.07 8.68 9.77
C GLU A 55 -2.20 8.66 8.51
N THR A 56 -1.98 7.48 7.93
CA THR A 56 -1.25 7.30 6.68
C THR A 56 -2.21 7.12 5.51
N ASP A 57 -2.00 7.91 4.46
CA ASP A 57 -2.78 7.79 3.24
C ASP A 57 -2.53 6.45 2.54
N GLY A 58 -3.58 5.92 1.91
CA GLY A 58 -3.46 4.84 0.93
C GLY A 58 -3.47 3.41 1.48
N GLN A 59 -3.11 3.15 2.74
CA GLN A 59 -3.08 1.77 3.25
C GLN A 59 -4.46 1.32 3.77
N LEU A 60 -4.92 0.13 3.36
CA LEU A 60 -6.11 -0.48 3.96
C LEU A 60 -5.65 -1.21 5.24
N PRO A 61 -6.32 -1.00 6.39
CA PRO A 61 -6.01 -1.78 7.59
C PRO A 61 -6.17 -3.28 7.36
N VAL A 62 -5.38 -4.08 8.08
CA VAL A 62 -5.58 -5.53 8.10
C VAL A 62 -6.97 -5.87 8.62
N GLY A 63 -7.61 -6.87 8.03
CA GLY A 63 -8.99 -7.20 8.36
C GLY A 63 -9.75 -7.84 7.21
N LYS A 64 -11.02 -8.15 7.46
CA LYS A 64 -11.92 -8.74 6.45
C LYS A 64 -12.82 -7.66 5.88
N TYR A 65 -12.97 -7.66 4.57
CA TYR A 65 -13.74 -6.67 3.85
C TYR A 65 -14.59 -7.34 2.78
N SER A 66 -15.86 -6.93 2.70
CA SER A 66 -16.77 -7.37 1.66
C SER A 66 -16.75 -6.35 0.52
N LEU A 67 -16.52 -6.83 -0.70
CA LEU A 67 -16.27 -5.98 -1.87
C LEU A 67 -16.61 -6.67 -3.19
N ASN A 68 -16.68 -5.87 -4.25
CA ASN A 68 -16.77 -6.36 -5.62
C ASN A 68 -15.38 -6.58 -6.21
N ALA A 69 -15.18 -7.63 -7.02
CA ALA A 69 -13.93 -7.83 -7.73
C ALA A 69 -14.08 -7.59 -9.24
N LEU A 70 -13.05 -6.99 -9.84
CA LEU A 70 -12.84 -6.98 -11.28
C LEU A 70 -11.58 -7.77 -11.59
N ILE A 71 -11.63 -8.66 -12.56
CA ILE A 71 -10.44 -9.27 -13.15
C ILE A 71 -10.29 -8.77 -14.58
N ASN A 72 -9.14 -8.19 -14.94
CA ASN A 72 -8.90 -7.61 -16.27
C ASN A 72 -10.07 -6.71 -16.74
N ASN A 73 -10.55 -5.84 -15.85
CA ASN A 73 -11.68 -4.91 -16.03
C ASN A 73 -13.06 -5.56 -16.23
N LYS A 74 -13.18 -6.88 -16.13
CA LYS A 74 -14.45 -7.60 -16.19
C LYS A 74 -14.99 -7.81 -14.78
N ARG A 75 -16.27 -7.46 -14.60
CA ARG A 75 -16.96 -7.69 -13.33
C ARG A 75 -17.05 -9.19 -13.05
N THR A 76 -16.63 -9.58 -11.86
CA THR A 76 -17.06 -10.86 -11.32
C THR A 76 -18.52 -10.73 -10.87
N PRO A 77 -19.38 -11.73 -11.10
CA PRO A 77 -20.78 -11.67 -10.71
C PRO A 77 -21.02 -11.81 -9.19
N ILE A 78 -19.96 -11.83 -8.37
CA ILE A 78 -19.99 -12.29 -6.98
C ILE A 78 -19.28 -11.28 -6.07
N HIS A 79 -19.94 -10.92 -4.96
CA HIS A 79 -19.33 -10.23 -3.84
C HIS A 79 -18.37 -11.17 -3.10
N LEU A 80 -17.16 -10.72 -2.83
CA LEU A 80 -16.14 -11.49 -2.14
C LEU A 80 -15.85 -10.89 -0.77
N ASP A 81 -15.77 -11.77 0.23
CA ASP A 81 -15.22 -11.45 1.53
C ASP A 81 -13.73 -11.79 1.53
N LEU A 82 -12.90 -10.77 1.34
CA LEU A 82 -11.46 -10.90 1.24
C LEU A 82 -10.79 -10.42 2.52
N GLN A 83 -9.64 -11.01 2.85
CA GLN A 83 -8.86 -10.63 4.02
C GLN A 83 -7.61 -9.87 3.57
N TRP A 84 -7.36 -8.70 4.15
CA TRP A 84 -6.07 -8.02 4.07
C TRP A 84 -5.20 -8.44 5.24
N VAL A 85 -3.98 -8.85 4.93
CA VAL A 85 -2.98 -9.35 5.89
C VAL A 85 -1.69 -8.55 5.77
N LEU A 86 -0.86 -8.58 6.80
CA LEU A 86 0.47 -7.97 6.78
C LEU A 86 1.51 -9.04 6.45
N ILE A 87 2.27 -8.84 5.37
CA ILE A 87 3.36 -9.72 4.95
C ILE A 87 4.57 -8.86 4.63
N ASP A 88 5.70 -9.14 5.26
CA ASP A 88 6.94 -8.37 5.09
C ASP A 88 6.71 -6.84 5.26
N ASN A 89 5.89 -6.48 6.26
CA ASN A 89 5.44 -5.11 6.57
C ASN A 89 4.63 -4.40 5.47
N GLN A 90 4.15 -5.14 4.47
CA GLN A 90 3.25 -4.63 3.44
C GLN A 90 1.89 -5.28 3.56
N THR A 91 0.82 -4.51 3.35
CA THR A 91 -0.53 -5.08 3.33
C THR A 91 -0.74 -5.78 2.00
N ALA A 92 -1.16 -7.04 2.03
CA ALA A 92 -1.48 -7.86 0.86
C ALA A 92 -2.91 -8.37 0.96
N VAL A 93 -3.57 -8.58 -0.19
CA VAL A 93 -4.86 -9.26 -0.23
C VAL A 93 -4.64 -10.76 -0.25
N CYS A 94 -5.32 -11.41 0.69
CA CYS A 94 -5.31 -12.83 0.88
C CYS A 94 -6.38 -13.50 0.02
N LEU A 95 -5.97 -14.45 -0.82
CA LEU A 95 -6.88 -15.27 -1.60
C LEU A 95 -6.81 -16.73 -1.18
N THR A 96 -7.95 -17.38 -1.11
CA THR A 96 -8.04 -18.84 -0.96
C THR A 96 -8.12 -19.52 -2.34
N PRO A 97 -7.82 -20.83 -2.44
CA PRO A 97 -8.04 -21.60 -3.66
C PRO A 97 -9.48 -21.51 -4.20
N GLU A 98 -10.46 -21.47 -3.29
CA GLU A 98 -11.88 -21.28 -3.64
C GLU A 98 -12.13 -19.90 -4.26
N GLN A 99 -11.59 -18.84 -3.67
CA GLN A 99 -11.71 -17.48 -4.21
C GLN A 99 -11.02 -17.34 -5.57
N LEU A 100 -9.84 -17.93 -5.75
CA LEU A 100 -9.16 -17.98 -7.06
C LEU A 100 -10.03 -18.69 -8.11
N THR A 101 -10.72 -19.76 -7.73
CA THR A 101 -11.70 -20.45 -8.60
C THR A 101 -12.84 -19.52 -9.01
N LEU A 102 -13.43 -18.77 -8.06
CA LEU A 102 -14.50 -17.82 -8.32
C LEU A 102 -14.05 -16.63 -9.20
N LEU A 103 -12.79 -16.22 -9.07
CA LEU A 103 -12.16 -15.20 -9.90
C LEU A 103 -11.80 -15.73 -11.30
N GLY A 104 -11.91 -17.04 -11.52
CA GLY A 104 -11.72 -17.69 -12.82
C GLY A 104 -10.27 -17.97 -13.18
N PHE A 105 -9.39 -18.14 -12.18
CA PHE A 105 -8.03 -18.63 -12.41
C PHE A 105 -8.02 -20.10 -12.87
N THR A 106 -6.97 -20.49 -13.59
CA THR A 106 -6.75 -21.87 -14.05
C THR A 106 -6.43 -22.80 -12.89
N ASP A 107 -6.70 -24.10 -13.08
CA ASP A 107 -6.46 -25.11 -12.03
C ASP A 107 -4.96 -25.20 -11.68
N GLU A 108 -4.08 -24.99 -12.66
CA GLU A 108 -2.62 -24.91 -12.45
C GLU A 108 -2.23 -23.83 -11.42
N ILE A 109 -2.78 -22.62 -11.56
CA ILE A 109 -2.50 -21.51 -10.63
C ILE A 109 -3.14 -21.76 -9.26
N ILE A 110 -4.32 -22.39 -9.23
CA ILE A 110 -5.00 -22.74 -7.99
C ILE A 110 -4.19 -23.79 -7.20
N GLU A 111 -3.65 -24.80 -7.89
CA GLU A 111 -2.78 -25.81 -7.29
C GLU A 111 -1.47 -25.21 -6.78
N GLU A 112 -0.85 -24.32 -7.56
CA GLU A 112 0.36 -23.59 -7.13
C GLU A 112 0.08 -22.73 -5.89
N ALA A 113 -1.03 -22.00 -5.87
CA ALA A 113 -1.45 -21.19 -4.72
C ALA A 113 -1.67 -22.06 -3.48
N GLN A 114 -2.28 -23.23 -3.63
CA GLN A 114 -2.50 -24.18 -2.53
C GLN A 114 -1.20 -24.71 -1.93
N GLN A 115 -0.14 -24.89 -2.73
CA GLN A 115 1.17 -25.33 -2.26
C GLN A 115 1.97 -24.22 -1.55
N ASN A 116 1.64 -22.95 -1.83
CA ASN A 116 2.36 -21.78 -1.34
C ASN A 116 1.56 -20.95 -0.32
N LEU A 117 0.61 -21.59 0.37
CA LEU A 117 -0.16 -20.94 1.43
C LEU A 117 0.74 -20.59 2.62
N ILE A 118 0.56 -19.37 3.13
CA ILE A 118 1.16 -18.89 4.37
C ILE A 118 0.02 -18.74 5.36
N ASP A 119 -0.06 -19.61 6.36
CA ASP A 119 -1.16 -19.65 7.35
C ASP A 119 -2.56 -19.65 6.71
N GLY A 120 -2.72 -20.43 5.62
CA GLY A 120 -3.98 -20.52 4.88
C GLY A 120 -4.23 -19.37 3.89
N CYS A 121 -3.23 -18.52 3.68
CA CYS A 121 -3.30 -17.34 2.83
C CYS A 121 -2.42 -17.46 1.59
N TYR A 122 -2.97 -17.22 0.41
CA TYR A 122 -2.17 -16.93 -0.78
C TYR A 122 -2.15 -15.41 -1.04
N PRO A 123 -1.04 -14.71 -0.74
CA PRO A 123 -0.94 -13.27 -0.96
C PRO A 123 -0.62 -12.96 -2.42
N ILE A 124 -1.64 -12.52 -3.16
CA ILE A 124 -1.53 -12.37 -4.61
C ILE A 124 -0.50 -11.31 -5.04
N GLU A 125 -0.21 -10.31 -4.19
CA GLU A 125 0.81 -9.30 -4.46
C GLU A 125 2.25 -9.86 -4.52
N LYS A 126 2.49 -11.10 -4.09
CA LYS A 126 3.79 -11.77 -4.31
C LYS A 126 4.02 -12.09 -5.79
N GLU A 127 2.96 -12.20 -6.57
CA GLU A 127 3.05 -12.47 -8.00
C GLU A 127 3.41 -11.20 -8.77
N LYS A 128 4.65 -11.13 -9.26
CA LYS A 128 5.16 -9.96 -10.00
C LYS A 128 4.38 -9.66 -11.29
N GLN A 129 3.66 -10.65 -11.82
CA GLN A 129 2.87 -10.53 -13.04
C GLN A 129 1.43 -10.06 -12.76
N ILE A 130 1.04 -9.94 -11.49
CA ILE A 130 -0.27 -9.47 -11.06
C ILE A 130 -0.16 -8.04 -10.50
N THR A 131 -1.16 -7.23 -10.77
CA THR A 131 -1.33 -5.93 -10.11
C THR A 131 -2.71 -5.85 -9.48
N THR A 132 -2.79 -5.32 -8.26
CA THR A 132 -4.03 -5.11 -7.52
C THR A 132 -4.26 -3.62 -7.28
N TYR A 133 -5.51 -3.19 -7.36
CA TYR A 133 -5.92 -1.83 -7.02
C TYR A 133 -7.27 -1.84 -6.32
N LEU A 134 -7.33 -1.28 -5.12
CA LEU A 134 -8.56 -1.15 -4.35
C LEU A 134 -9.11 0.28 -4.43
N ASP A 135 -10.29 0.43 -5.01
CA ASP A 135 -11.11 1.63 -4.83
C ASP A 135 -11.85 1.49 -3.49
N LYS A 136 -11.31 2.12 -2.44
CA LYS A 136 -11.88 2.09 -1.08
C LYS A 136 -13.28 2.73 -1.02
N GLY A 137 -13.54 3.76 -1.82
CA GLY A 137 -14.82 4.47 -1.82
C GLY A 137 -15.95 3.63 -2.42
N LYS A 138 -15.63 2.76 -3.40
CA LYS A 138 -16.58 1.83 -4.00
C LYS A 138 -16.53 0.43 -3.40
N MET A 139 -15.59 0.15 -2.51
CA MET A 139 -15.23 -1.20 -2.06
C MET A 139 -15.14 -2.15 -3.26
N GLN A 140 -14.19 -1.87 -4.15
CA GLN A 140 -13.99 -2.62 -5.38
C GLN A 140 -12.51 -2.91 -5.61
N LEU A 141 -12.15 -4.19 -5.66
CA LEU A 141 -10.80 -4.66 -5.97
C LEU A 141 -10.67 -4.94 -7.46
N SER A 142 -9.73 -4.29 -8.13
CA SER A 142 -9.36 -4.58 -9.52
C SER A 142 -8.06 -5.36 -9.52
N ILE A 143 -8.06 -6.50 -10.20
CA ILE A 143 -6.90 -7.39 -10.35
C ILE A 143 -6.59 -7.49 -11.84
N SER A 144 -5.36 -7.19 -12.22
CA SER A 144 -4.88 -7.46 -13.57
C SER A 144 -3.92 -8.64 -13.53
N ALA A 145 -4.20 -9.68 -14.30
CA ALA A 145 -3.44 -10.92 -14.33
C ALA A 145 -3.15 -11.37 -15.77
N PRO A 146 -2.08 -12.17 -16.01
CA PRO A 146 -1.79 -12.72 -17.33
C PRO A 146 -2.95 -13.54 -17.89
N GLN A 147 -3.24 -13.38 -19.17
CA GLN A 147 -4.33 -14.12 -19.82
C GLN A 147 -4.14 -15.64 -19.78
N ALA A 148 -2.90 -16.13 -19.71
CA ALA A 148 -2.60 -17.55 -19.56
C ALA A 148 -3.05 -18.14 -18.22
N TRP A 149 -3.28 -17.31 -17.21
CA TRP A 149 -3.66 -17.71 -15.85
C TRP A 149 -5.17 -17.75 -15.64
N LEU A 150 -5.95 -17.31 -16.63
CA LEU A 150 -7.41 -17.21 -16.55
C LEU A 150 -8.08 -18.23 -17.47
N LYS A 151 -9.16 -18.85 -16.98
CA LYS A 151 -9.94 -19.85 -17.71
C LYS A 151 -10.69 -19.27 -18.91
N TYR A 152 -11.10 -18.01 -18.83
CA TYR A 152 -11.77 -17.32 -19.92
C TYR A 152 -10.74 -16.50 -20.70
N LYS A 153 -10.79 -16.60 -22.03
CA LYS A 153 -10.01 -15.73 -22.92
C LYS A 153 -10.81 -14.48 -23.20
N ASP A 154 -10.13 -13.34 -23.24
CA ASP A 154 -10.70 -12.15 -23.86
C ASP A 154 -11.13 -12.51 -25.29
N ALA A 155 -12.42 -12.28 -25.58
CA ALA A 155 -13.02 -12.48 -26.89
C ALA A 155 -12.63 -11.34 -27.82
#